data_AF-A0A3L7SCV1-F1
#
_entry.id   AF-A0A3L7SCV1-F1
#
_cell.length_a   1.000
_cell.length_b   1.000
_cell.length_c   1.000
_cell.angle_alpha   90.00
_cell.angle_beta   90.00
_cell.angle_gamma   90.00
#
_symmetry.space_group_name_H-M   'P 1'
#
loop_
_entity.id
_entity.type
_entity.pdbx_description
1 polymer ?
#
loop_
_entity_poly.entity_id
_entity_poly.type
_entity_poly.pdbx_seq_one_letter_code
_entity_poly.pdbx_strand_id
1 'polypeptide(L)'
;MTNARLLTVLMAFTVSTGPSLLSGRTLVANEIEGGFDIQEQDSRLVINFASKPVTEFVFKDEKILRPFFANVRLPSIHKATRNHPPNPAVDAVDHDTMHPGVWLGFGDINQEDFWRNKGRIEHVRFSTEPVVRNGVLHFAEESRLLRASGKKLAELHSDYQLRRRRGGFLLTWDAELRASEEDLVFGDQEEMGLGARLSTSLTEKSGGQVISSDGLKSAAETWGKQAAWCDYSGKIGTQVVGITIFPSPQNAYPCWWHNRDYGVFVANPFGKRAGHVDGKLTVKKGESLKLKFHVVFHEGPTMPDLAAIAKEIAE
;
A
#
# COMPACT_ATOMS: atom_id res chain seq x y z
N MET A 1 -33.17 -28.26 71.63
CA MET A 1 -34.30 -27.72 70.85
C MET A 1 -34.01 -26.22 70.72
N THR A 2 -33.67 -25.61 69.60
CA THR A 2 -34.11 -25.78 68.20
C THR A 2 -33.12 -25.06 67.27
N ASN A 3 -33.16 -25.45 66.00
CA ASN A 3 -32.28 -25.07 64.88
C ASN A 3 -32.42 -23.61 64.39
N ALA A 4 -31.28 -23.10 63.91
CA ALA A 4 -31.01 -22.38 62.64
C ALA A 4 -31.93 -21.25 62.14
N ARG A 5 -31.32 -20.11 61.78
CA ARG A 5 -31.04 -19.74 60.37
C ARG A 5 -30.12 -18.51 60.27
N LEU A 6 -29.02 -18.69 59.54
CA LEU A 6 -28.09 -17.66 59.07
C LEU A 6 -28.72 -16.91 57.89
N LEU A 7 -28.70 -15.58 57.88
CA LEU A 7 -29.01 -14.77 56.70
C LEU A 7 -27.74 -14.02 56.27
N THR A 8 -27.14 -14.48 55.17
CA THR A 8 -26.01 -13.81 54.51
C THR A 8 -26.58 -12.76 53.56
N VAL A 9 -26.29 -11.48 53.79
CA VAL A 9 -26.61 -10.39 52.84
C VAL A 9 -25.43 -10.26 51.88
N LEU A 10 -25.65 -10.62 50.61
CA LEU A 10 -24.70 -10.42 49.51
C LEU A 10 -24.90 -9.00 48.96
N MET A 11 -23.91 -8.10 49.13
CA MET A 11 -23.87 -6.83 48.40
C MET A 11 -23.43 -7.11 46.95
N ALA A 12 -24.33 -6.89 45.99
CA ALA A 12 -23.99 -6.88 44.57
C ALA A 12 -23.59 -5.45 44.17
N PHE A 13 -22.31 -5.25 43.83
CA PHE A 13 -21.87 -4.08 43.08
C PHE A 13 -22.13 -4.34 41.60
N THR A 14 -23.13 -3.68 41.02
CA THR A 14 -23.31 -3.60 39.57
C THR A 14 -22.34 -2.56 39.01
N VAL A 15 -21.27 -3.02 38.37
CA VAL A 15 -20.46 -2.16 37.49
C VAL A 15 -21.24 -1.97 36.19
N SER A 16 -21.77 -0.77 36.00
CA SER A 16 -22.40 -0.35 34.74
C SER A 16 -21.30 -0.12 33.69
N THR A 17 -21.03 -1.10 32.84
CA THR A 17 -20.27 -0.89 31.61
C THR A 17 -21.19 -0.23 30.59
N GLY A 18 -21.10 1.09 30.44
CA GLY A 18 -21.75 1.82 29.36
C GLY A 18 -21.17 1.40 27.99
N PRO A 19 -21.97 1.40 26.92
CA PRO A 19 -21.46 1.11 25.58
C PRO A 19 -20.57 2.25 25.12
N SER A 20 -19.30 1.94 24.83
CA SER A 20 -18.40 2.81 24.08
C SER A 20 -18.97 3.00 22.68
N LEU A 21 -19.51 4.19 22.40
CA LEU A 21 -19.90 4.63 21.06
C LEU A 21 -18.63 4.90 20.26
N LEU A 22 -18.18 3.92 19.48
CA LEU A 22 -17.31 4.17 18.33
C LEU A 22 -18.13 4.98 17.32
N SER A 23 -17.91 6.29 17.24
CA SER A 23 -18.57 7.13 16.24
C SER A 23 -17.89 6.95 14.87
N GLY A 24 -18.13 5.81 14.23
CA GLY A 24 -17.83 5.66 12.81
C GLY A 24 -18.80 6.53 11.99
N ARG A 25 -18.27 7.38 11.12
CA ARG A 25 -19.07 8.09 10.12
C ARG A 25 -19.29 7.15 8.94
N THR A 26 -20.51 6.68 8.73
CA THR A 26 -20.87 6.01 7.48
C THR A 26 -21.03 7.06 6.39
N LEU A 27 -20.01 7.24 5.55
CA LEU A 27 -20.12 8.07 4.37
C LEU A 27 -20.76 7.24 3.24
N VAL A 28 -22.00 7.60 2.90
CA VAL A 28 -22.76 7.21 1.70
C VAL A 28 -22.68 5.71 1.34
N ALA A 29 -23.55 4.92 1.96
CA ALA A 29 -23.99 3.65 1.39
C ALA A 29 -24.90 3.95 0.18
N ASN A 30 -24.33 4.06 -1.01
CA ASN A 30 -25.09 3.65 -2.18
C ASN A 30 -25.04 2.13 -2.18
N GLU A 31 -26.06 1.49 -1.59
CA GLU A 31 -26.32 0.06 -1.74
C GLU A 31 -26.64 -0.23 -3.21
N ILE A 32 -25.61 -0.21 -4.07
CA ILE A 32 -25.65 -0.91 -5.34
C ILE A 32 -25.14 -2.31 -5.01
N GLU A 33 -26.04 -3.29 -4.97
CA GLU A 33 -25.67 -4.71 -4.93
C GLU A 33 -24.54 -4.94 -5.97
N GLY A 34 -23.33 -5.28 -5.48
CA GLY A 34 -22.18 -5.58 -6.32
C GLY A 34 -21.11 -4.49 -6.51
N GLY A 35 -21.20 -3.35 -5.82
CA GLY A 35 -20.21 -2.25 -5.89
C GLY A 35 -19.15 -2.22 -4.78
N PHE A 36 -18.33 -1.16 -4.76
CA PHE A 36 -17.45 -0.84 -3.63
C PHE A 36 -18.26 -0.27 -2.45
N ASP A 37 -17.86 -0.64 -1.24
CA ASP A 37 -18.35 -0.11 0.03
C ASP A 37 -17.16 0.30 0.90
N ILE A 38 -17.24 1.46 1.55
CA ILE A 38 -16.11 2.07 2.27
C ILE A 38 -16.57 2.48 3.67
N GLN A 39 -15.86 1.99 4.67
CA GLN A 39 -16.09 2.36 6.06
C GLN A 39 -14.86 3.12 6.57
N GLU A 40 -15.06 4.40 6.87
CA GLU A 40 -14.04 5.22 7.50
C GLU A 40 -13.96 4.93 9.01
N GLN A 41 -12.74 4.74 9.50
CA GLN A 41 -12.40 4.59 10.90
C GLN A 41 -11.26 5.56 11.24
N ASP A 42 -10.99 5.78 12.54
CA ASP A 42 -9.98 6.73 13.03
C ASP A 42 -8.55 6.56 12.48
N SER A 43 -8.23 5.41 11.88
CA SER A 43 -6.89 5.07 11.40
C SER A 43 -6.84 4.54 9.96
N ARG A 44 -8.00 4.27 9.35
CA ARG A 44 -8.07 3.55 8.08
C ARG A 44 -9.40 3.73 7.37
N LEU A 45 -9.38 3.50 6.06
CA LEU A 45 -10.56 3.15 5.27
C LEU A 45 -10.60 1.63 5.11
N VAL A 46 -11.68 0.99 5.54
CA VAL A 46 -11.96 -0.42 5.23
C VAL A 46 -12.73 -0.48 3.92
N ILE A 47 -12.16 -1.14 2.92
CA ILE A 47 -12.69 -1.17 1.55
C ILE A 47 -13.18 -2.58 1.21
N ASN A 48 -14.47 -2.67 0.89
CA ASN A 48 -15.15 -3.88 0.48
C ASN A 48 -15.59 -3.78 -0.98
N PHE A 49 -15.81 -4.92 -1.63
CA PHE A 49 -16.47 -5.01 -2.93
C PHE A 49 -17.47 -6.17 -2.91
N ALA A 50 -18.72 -5.92 -3.26
CA ALA A 50 -19.81 -6.89 -3.14
C ALA A 50 -19.85 -7.55 -1.74
N SER A 51 -19.77 -6.71 -0.70
CA SER A 51 -19.77 -7.11 0.72
C SER A 51 -18.62 -8.03 1.15
N LYS A 52 -17.57 -8.18 0.33
CA LYS A 52 -16.35 -8.93 0.68
C LYS A 52 -15.18 -7.98 0.90
N PRO A 53 -14.30 -8.23 1.89
CA PRO A 53 -13.14 -7.40 2.14
C PRO A 53 -12.17 -7.45 0.97
N VAL A 54 -11.72 -6.27 0.51
CA VAL A 54 -10.73 -6.11 -0.54
C VAL A 54 -9.40 -5.63 0.03
N THR A 55 -9.38 -4.51 0.74
CA THR A 55 -8.14 -3.95 1.30
C THR A 55 -8.47 -2.93 2.38
N GLU A 56 -7.46 -2.47 3.10
CA GLU A 56 -7.55 -1.34 4.01
C GLU A 56 -6.56 -0.27 3.54
N PHE A 57 -7.00 0.98 3.39
CA PHE A 57 -6.07 2.10 3.29
C PHE A 57 -5.78 2.60 4.71
N VAL A 58 -4.60 2.30 5.22
CA VAL A 58 -4.18 2.64 6.58
C VAL A 58 -3.39 3.94 6.53
N PHE A 59 -3.92 4.98 7.17
CA PHE A 59 -3.28 6.31 7.23
C PHE A 59 -2.71 6.64 8.61
N LYS A 60 -2.99 5.80 9.61
CA LYS A 60 -2.40 5.87 10.95
C LYS A 60 -2.10 4.47 11.48
N ASP A 61 -0.83 4.18 11.74
CA ASP A 61 -0.36 2.91 12.30
C ASP A 61 0.67 3.16 13.41
N GLU A 62 0.79 2.23 14.37
CA GLU A 62 1.70 2.37 15.50
C GLU A 62 3.17 2.21 15.11
N LYS A 63 3.46 1.34 14.14
CA LYS A 63 4.83 0.97 13.73
C LYS A 63 5.23 1.58 12.40
N ILE A 64 4.27 1.76 11.50
CA ILE A 64 4.52 2.22 10.13
C ILE A 64 4.09 3.68 10.02
N LEU A 65 5.06 4.56 9.84
CA LEU A 65 4.85 6.01 9.99
C LEU A 65 4.55 6.69 8.65
N ARG A 66 3.80 6.00 7.78
CA ARG A 66 3.35 6.48 6.47
C ARG A 66 2.05 5.79 6.06
N PRO A 67 1.24 6.37 5.15
CA PRO A 67 0.06 5.71 4.61
C PRO A 67 0.39 4.55 3.66
N PHE A 68 -0.47 3.53 3.63
CA PHE A 68 -0.31 2.32 2.80
C PHE A 68 -1.61 1.57 2.60
N PHE A 69 -1.63 0.68 1.60
CA PHE A 69 -2.68 -0.34 1.44
C PHE A 69 -2.24 -1.64 2.08
N ALA A 70 -3.09 -2.19 2.94
CA ALA A 70 -2.86 -3.41 3.67
C ALA A 70 -3.79 -4.52 3.21
N ASN A 71 -3.37 -5.75 3.49
CA ASN A 71 -4.26 -6.92 3.52
C ASN A 71 -5.07 -7.15 2.23
N VAL A 72 -4.47 -6.92 1.06
CA VAL A 72 -5.19 -6.99 -0.23
C VAL A 72 -5.66 -8.42 -0.50
N ARG A 73 -6.96 -8.57 -0.68
CA ARG A 73 -7.67 -9.80 -1.02
C ARG A 73 -8.30 -9.67 -2.40
N LEU A 74 -8.25 -10.78 -3.11
CA LEU A 74 -8.83 -10.92 -4.43
C LEU A 74 -10.25 -11.51 -4.36
N PRO A 75 -11.04 -11.49 -5.45
CA PRO A 75 -12.41 -11.99 -5.45
C PRO A 75 -12.58 -13.43 -4.96
N SER A 76 -11.61 -14.31 -5.24
CA SER A 76 -11.56 -15.68 -4.73
C SER A 76 -11.08 -15.79 -3.27
N ILE A 77 -11.04 -14.68 -2.54
CA ILE A 77 -10.59 -14.50 -1.14
C ILE A 77 -9.10 -14.74 -0.88
N HIS A 78 -8.35 -15.19 -1.90
CA HIS A 78 -6.90 -15.29 -1.84
C HIS A 78 -6.26 -13.93 -1.54
N LYS A 79 -5.22 -13.95 -0.72
CA LYS A 79 -4.51 -12.74 -0.31
C LYS A 79 -3.32 -12.50 -1.23
N ALA A 80 -3.28 -11.35 -1.87
CA ALA A 80 -2.20 -10.96 -2.78
C ALA A 80 -0.99 -10.39 -2.00
N THR A 81 -1.24 -9.64 -0.92
CA THR A 81 -0.18 -9.10 -0.05
C THR A 81 0.02 -9.93 1.21
N ARG A 82 1.20 -9.81 1.84
CA ARG A 82 1.45 -10.37 3.19
C ARG A 82 0.41 -9.83 4.19
N ASN A 83 0.19 -10.57 5.29
CA ASN A 83 -0.60 -10.03 6.39
C ASN A 83 0.06 -8.78 6.98
N HIS A 84 -0.77 -7.81 7.34
CA HIS A 84 -0.40 -6.67 8.17
C HIS A 84 -1.35 -6.60 9.38
N PRO A 85 -0.83 -6.70 10.62
CA PRO A 85 0.55 -7.08 10.95
C PRO A 85 0.89 -8.51 10.45
N PRO A 86 2.18 -8.85 10.27
CA PRO A 86 2.59 -10.22 9.91
C PRO A 86 2.05 -11.24 10.92
N ASN A 87 1.51 -12.36 10.42
CA ASN A 87 1.07 -13.47 11.24
C ASN A 87 2.23 -14.47 11.42
N PRO A 88 2.82 -14.62 12.62
CA PRO A 88 4.00 -15.49 12.84
C PRO A 88 3.78 -16.97 12.50
N ALA A 89 2.52 -17.42 12.41
CA ALA A 89 2.19 -18.80 12.04
C ALA A 89 2.41 -19.10 10.55
N VAL A 90 2.41 -18.07 9.69
CA VAL A 90 2.47 -18.24 8.23
C VAL A 90 3.44 -17.28 7.54
N ASP A 91 3.73 -16.12 8.14
CA ASP A 91 4.58 -15.09 7.59
C ASP A 91 5.92 -15.04 8.31
N ALA A 92 6.96 -14.67 7.56
CA ALA A 92 8.16 -14.12 8.19
C ALA A 92 7.82 -12.79 8.87
N VAL A 93 8.26 -12.65 10.13
CA VAL A 93 8.11 -11.43 10.95
C VAL A 93 9.20 -10.38 10.66
N ASP A 94 9.92 -10.55 9.55
CA ASP A 94 10.93 -9.62 9.08
C ASP A 94 10.29 -8.33 8.56
N HIS A 95 10.97 -7.20 8.78
CA HIS A 95 10.57 -5.91 8.23
C HIS A 95 9.09 -5.57 8.51
N ASP A 96 8.55 -6.00 9.66
CA ASP A 96 7.16 -5.79 10.07
C ASP A 96 6.82 -4.31 10.25
N THR A 97 7.83 -3.48 10.48
CA THR A 97 7.72 -2.03 10.57
C THR A 97 7.75 -1.31 9.22
N MET A 98 8.05 -1.97 8.09
CA MET A 98 8.28 -1.23 6.84
C MET A 98 7.71 -1.87 5.57
N HIS A 99 7.26 -3.13 5.59
CA HIS A 99 6.67 -3.79 4.41
C HIS A 99 5.20 -4.20 4.66
N PRO A 100 4.23 -3.26 4.61
CA PRO A 100 2.83 -3.47 5.01
C PRO A 100 1.90 -4.13 3.98
N GLY A 101 2.28 -4.13 2.71
CA GLY A 101 1.33 -4.40 1.62
C GLY A 101 1.75 -3.63 0.39
N VAL A 102 1.09 -2.52 0.06
CA VAL A 102 1.50 -1.59 -1.01
C VAL A 102 1.71 -0.20 -0.45
N TRP A 103 2.87 0.42 -0.72
CA TRP A 103 3.23 1.72 -0.15
C TRP A 103 4.09 2.54 -1.12
N LEU A 104 4.11 3.86 -0.90
CA LEU A 104 5.11 4.77 -1.46
C LEU A 104 6.06 5.17 -0.33
N GLY A 105 7.37 4.99 -0.52
CA GLY A 105 8.37 5.27 0.51
C GLY A 105 9.60 5.97 -0.04
N PHE A 106 10.30 6.69 0.83
CA PHE A 106 11.51 7.44 0.46
C PHE A 106 12.60 7.18 1.50
N GLY A 107 13.64 6.43 1.13
CA GLY A 107 14.79 6.12 1.97
C GLY A 107 15.79 7.26 2.17
N ASP A 108 15.85 8.24 1.26
CA ASP A 108 16.71 9.42 1.40
C ASP A 108 16.15 10.65 0.65
N ILE A 109 15.60 11.59 1.41
CA ILE A 109 15.34 12.96 0.95
C ILE A 109 16.02 13.90 1.94
N ASN A 110 17.01 14.67 1.47
CA ASN A 110 17.82 15.54 2.33
C ASN A 110 18.38 14.80 3.57
N GLN A 111 18.85 13.56 3.40
CA GLN A 111 19.37 12.67 4.44
C GLN A 111 18.32 12.14 5.45
N GLU A 112 17.04 12.38 5.20
CA GLU A 112 15.94 11.83 6.00
C GLU A 112 15.39 10.54 5.38
N ASP A 113 15.12 9.56 6.23
CA ASP A 113 14.66 8.22 5.84
C ASP A 113 13.22 7.97 6.32
N PHE A 114 12.28 8.02 5.38
CA PHE A 114 10.86 7.74 5.59
C PHE A 114 10.51 6.27 5.33
N TRP A 115 11.40 5.51 4.69
CA TRP A 115 11.22 4.08 4.43
C TRP A 115 11.33 3.26 5.72
N ARG A 116 12.38 3.53 6.50
CA ARG A 116 12.71 2.85 7.77
C ARG A 116 12.11 3.56 8.99
N ASN A 117 11.14 4.46 8.76
CA ASN A 117 10.42 5.21 9.79
C ASN A 117 11.30 6.09 10.71
N LYS A 118 12.42 6.63 10.19
CA LYS A 118 13.18 7.65 10.95
C LYS A 118 12.48 9.02 10.86
N GLY A 119 11.98 9.35 9.68
CA GLY A 119 10.97 10.39 9.46
C GLY A 119 9.55 9.81 9.42
N ARG A 120 8.57 10.69 9.27
CA ARG A 120 7.14 10.35 9.18
C ARG A 120 6.52 10.98 7.93
N ILE A 121 5.73 10.23 7.18
CA ILE A 121 4.76 10.76 6.21
C ILE A 121 3.43 10.77 6.96
N GLU A 122 3.04 11.93 7.47
CA GLU A 122 1.86 12.04 8.32
C GLU A 122 0.64 12.43 7.50
N HIS A 123 -0.39 11.58 7.50
CA HIS A 123 -1.70 11.93 6.98
C HIS A 123 -2.27 13.13 7.74
N VAL A 124 -2.69 14.15 7.01
CA VAL A 124 -3.30 15.36 7.55
C VAL A 124 -4.82 15.29 7.43
N ARG A 125 -5.33 14.98 6.24
CA ARG A 125 -6.77 14.88 5.94
C ARG A 125 -7.01 14.21 4.58
N PHE A 126 -8.24 13.78 4.35
CA PHE A 126 -8.74 13.56 3.00
C PHE A 126 -9.01 14.91 2.31
N SER A 127 -8.35 15.18 1.18
CA SER A 127 -8.62 16.33 0.31
C SER A 127 -9.82 16.03 -0.60
N THR A 128 -10.06 14.76 -0.91
CA THR A 128 -11.28 14.24 -1.53
C THR A 128 -11.78 13.05 -0.72
N GLU A 129 -12.99 13.17 -0.17
CA GLU A 129 -13.64 12.09 0.57
C GLU A 129 -13.85 10.85 -0.30
N PRO A 130 -13.79 9.63 0.29
CA PRO A 130 -14.06 8.39 -0.44
C PRO A 130 -15.40 8.40 -1.13
N VAL A 131 -15.38 8.24 -2.46
CA VAL A 131 -16.57 8.27 -3.29
C VAL A 131 -16.50 7.23 -4.40
N VAL A 132 -17.61 6.52 -4.61
CA VAL A 132 -17.74 5.59 -5.73
C VAL A 132 -18.45 6.30 -6.87
N ARG A 133 -17.79 6.40 -8.04
CA ARG A 133 -18.36 6.96 -9.27
C ARG A 133 -18.16 5.98 -10.40
N ASN A 134 -19.23 5.64 -11.11
CA ASN A 134 -19.19 4.69 -12.23
C ASN A 134 -18.48 3.36 -11.90
N GLY A 135 -18.66 2.85 -10.68
CA GLY A 135 -18.04 1.61 -10.21
C GLY A 135 -16.55 1.70 -9.85
N VAL A 136 -15.98 2.91 -9.82
CA VAL A 136 -14.60 3.18 -9.38
C VAL A 136 -14.63 3.91 -8.05
N LEU A 137 -13.85 3.43 -7.08
CA LEU A 137 -13.59 4.16 -5.84
C LEU A 137 -12.52 5.20 -6.08
N HIS A 138 -12.81 6.46 -5.75
CA HIS A 138 -11.89 7.59 -5.78
C HIS A 138 -11.76 8.20 -4.38
N PHE A 139 -10.55 8.56 -3.98
CA PHE A 139 -10.28 9.41 -2.82
C PHE A 139 -8.90 10.04 -2.95
N ALA A 140 -8.65 11.12 -2.22
CA ALA A 140 -7.34 11.75 -2.18
C ALA A 140 -6.99 12.20 -0.76
N GLU A 141 -5.72 12.13 -0.42
CA GLU A 141 -5.19 12.59 0.87
C GLU A 141 -4.12 13.67 0.71
N GLU A 142 -4.00 14.48 1.75
CA GLU A 142 -2.84 15.34 1.99
C GLU A 142 -2.05 14.77 3.15
N SER A 143 -0.75 14.62 2.92
CA SER A 143 0.24 14.17 3.88
C SER A 143 1.37 15.18 4.01
N ARG A 144 2.07 15.20 5.14
CA ARG A 144 3.30 16.00 5.33
C ARG A 144 4.48 15.11 5.70
N LEU A 145 5.61 15.35 5.06
CA LEU A 145 6.87 14.69 5.40
C LEU A 145 7.50 15.46 6.58
N LEU A 146 7.59 14.80 7.72
CA LEU A 146 8.24 15.30 8.93
C LEU A 146 9.60 14.61 9.11
N ARG A 147 10.64 15.42 9.29
CA ARG A 147 11.98 14.98 9.68
C ARG A 147 11.94 14.24 11.01
N ALA A 148 13.02 13.51 11.35
CA ALA A 148 13.18 12.93 12.69
C ALA A 148 13.05 13.97 13.82
N SER A 149 13.40 15.24 13.53
CA SER A 149 13.25 16.37 14.45
C SER A 149 11.81 16.87 14.64
N GLY A 150 10.84 16.36 13.86
CA GLY A 150 9.45 16.82 13.83
C GLY A 150 9.21 18.04 12.93
N LYS A 151 10.25 18.65 12.37
CA LYS A 151 10.11 19.75 11.41
C LYS A 151 9.56 19.24 10.08
N LYS A 152 8.64 20.00 9.47
CA LYS A 152 8.15 19.72 8.12
C LYS A 152 9.31 19.85 7.11
N LEU A 153 9.32 18.98 6.11
CA LEU A 153 10.24 18.98 4.98
C LEU A 153 9.49 19.23 3.67
N ALA A 154 8.41 18.50 3.45
CA ALA A 154 7.64 18.51 2.21
C ALA A 154 6.16 18.22 2.47
N GLU A 155 5.34 18.45 1.45
CA GLU A 155 3.94 18.07 1.39
C GLU A 155 3.77 16.99 0.32
N LEU A 156 2.90 16.01 0.56
CA LEU A 156 2.58 14.93 -0.36
C LEU A 156 1.07 14.88 -0.56
N HIS A 157 0.61 15.15 -1.78
CA HIS A 157 -0.77 14.89 -2.17
C HIS A 157 -0.84 13.54 -2.90
N SER A 158 -1.79 12.68 -2.55
CA SER A 158 -1.99 11.39 -3.22
C SER A 158 -3.44 11.20 -3.64
N ASP A 159 -3.68 11.01 -4.93
CA ASP A 159 -4.97 10.59 -5.51
C ASP A 159 -4.95 9.08 -5.77
N TYR A 160 -6.03 8.42 -5.35
CA TYR A 160 -6.20 6.98 -5.45
C TYR A 160 -7.46 6.65 -6.22
N GLN A 161 -7.32 5.69 -7.14
CA GLN A 161 -8.45 5.12 -7.86
C GLN A 161 -8.37 3.61 -7.79
N LEU A 162 -9.42 2.96 -7.26
CA LEU A 162 -9.51 1.51 -7.21
C LEU A 162 -10.70 1.06 -8.05
N ARG A 163 -10.42 0.22 -9.05
CA ARG A 163 -11.45 -0.36 -9.93
C ARG A 163 -11.37 -1.86 -10.01
N ARG A 164 -12.53 -2.49 -10.15
CA ARG A 164 -12.66 -3.92 -10.42
C ARG A 164 -12.18 -4.22 -11.84
N ARG A 165 -11.40 -5.30 -12.02
CA ARG A 165 -11.05 -5.88 -13.33
C ARG A 165 -11.43 -7.37 -13.36
N ARG A 166 -11.45 -8.02 -14.53
CA ARG A 166 -11.60 -9.48 -14.56
C ARG A 166 -10.43 -10.11 -13.79
N GLY A 167 -10.76 -10.99 -12.83
CA GLY A 167 -9.73 -11.65 -12.04
C GLY A 167 -8.98 -10.74 -11.06
N GLY A 168 -9.47 -9.55 -10.75
CA GLY A 168 -8.89 -8.80 -9.62
C GLY A 168 -9.23 -7.32 -9.58
N PHE A 169 -8.24 -6.49 -9.27
CA PHE A 169 -8.40 -5.05 -9.08
C PHE A 169 -7.23 -4.28 -9.69
N LEU A 170 -7.47 -3.02 -10.01
CA LEU A 170 -6.44 -2.08 -10.44
C LEU A 170 -6.49 -0.84 -9.54
N LEU A 171 -5.39 -0.59 -8.85
CA LEU A 171 -5.13 0.61 -8.08
C LEU A 171 -4.28 1.56 -8.93
N THR A 172 -4.77 2.77 -9.20
CA THR A 172 -3.96 3.88 -9.69
C THR A 172 -3.60 4.77 -8.50
N TRP A 173 -2.33 5.12 -8.37
CA TRP A 173 -1.82 6.05 -7.36
C TRP A 173 -1.08 7.18 -8.08
N ASP A 174 -1.63 8.38 -8.04
CA ASP A 174 -1.02 9.61 -8.53
C ASP A 174 -0.55 10.44 -7.33
N ALA A 175 0.76 10.64 -7.19
CA ALA A 175 1.39 11.29 -6.07
C ALA A 175 2.12 12.56 -6.52
N GLU A 176 1.86 13.67 -5.84
CA GLU A 176 2.54 14.94 -6.04
C GLU A 176 3.29 15.32 -4.76
N LEU A 177 4.62 15.25 -4.81
CA LEU A 177 5.50 15.62 -3.71
C LEU A 177 6.02 17.04 -3.93
N ARG A 178 5.62 17.97 -3.06
CA ARG A 178 5.92 19.39 -3.15
C ARG A 178 7.04 19.81 -2.19
N ALA A 179 8.03 20.49 -2.73
CA ALA A 179 9.14 21.09 -1.99
C ALA A 179 8.69 22.35 -1.24
N SER A 180 8.03 22.20 -0.09
CA SER A 180 7.39 23.33 0.62
C SER A 180 8.37 24.19 1.42
N GLU A 181 9.38 23.59 2.04
CA GLU A 181 10.29 24.28 2.97
C GLU A 181 11.63 24.67 2.33
N GLU A 182 12.19 23.79 1.51
CA GLU A 182 13.51 23.89 0.88
C GLU A 182 13.58 22.98 -0.36
N ASP A 183 14.70 23.01 -1.09
CA ASP A 183 14.96 22.06 -2.18
C ASP A 183 14.92 20.62 -1.65
N LEU A 184 14.28 19.70 -2.37
CA LEU A 184 14.31 18.27 -2.06
C LEU A 184 15.37 17.60 -2.91
N VAL A 185 16.43 17.11 -2.27
CA VAL A 185 17.52 16.36 -2.88
C VAL A 185 17.34 14.88 -2.54
N PHE A 186 17.12 14.07 -3.56
CA PHE A 186 16.95 12.63 -3.40
C PHE A 186 18.32 11.96 -3.44
N GLY A 187 18.57 11.11 -2.44
CA GLY A 187 19.76 10.28 -2.40
C GLY A 187 19.67 9.06 -3.31
N ASP A 188 20.81 8.40 -3.50
CA ASP A 188 20.85 7.11 -4.18
C ASP A 188 20.64 5.98 -3.16
N GLN A 189 19.38 5.55 -3.02
CA GLN A 189 18.98 4.43 -2.18
C GLN A 189 18.09 3.49 -2.98
N GLU A 190 18.26 2.18 -2.77
CA GLU A 190 17.41 1.17 -3.41
C GLU A 190 16.00 1.13 -2.79
N GLU A 191 15.87 1.52 -1.52
CA GLU A 191 14.62 1.57 -0.77
C GLU A 191 13.87 2.90 -0.95
N MET A 192 13.49 3.19 -2.20
CA MET A 192 12.68 4.35 -2.58
C MET A 192 11.67 3.99 -3.67
N GLY A 193 10.53 4.69 -3.71
CA GLY A 193 9.49 4.50 -4.71
C GLY A 193 8.32 3.63 -4.22
N LEU A 194 7.56 3.09 -5.17
CA LEU A 194 6.35 2.31 -4.88
C LEU A 194 6.73 0.85 -4.67
N GLY A 195 6.54 0.36 -3.44
CA GLY A 195 6.80 -1.02 -3.06
C GLY A 195 5.52 -1.83 -2.90
N ALA A 196 5.63 -3.14 -3.14
CA ALA A 196 4.66 -4.11 -2.70
C ALA A 196 5.31 -5.31 -1.99
N ARG A 197 4.59 -5.89 -1.03
CA ARG A 197 4.96 -7.07 -0.24
C ARG A 197 3.96 -8.18 -0.49
N LEU A 198 4.37 -9.16 -1.28
CA LEU A 198 3.55 -10.30 -1.68
C LEU A 198 3.24 -11.22 -0.49
N SER A 199 2.10 -11.92 -0.56
CA SER A 199 1.74 -12.97 0.41
C SER A 199 2.83 -14.04 0.47
N THR A 200 3.15 -14.55 1.66
CA THR A 200 4.28 -15.48 1.87
C THR A 200 4.21 -16.70 0.95
N SER A 201 3.02 -17.28 0.76
CA SER A 201 2.81 -18.45 -0.10
C SER A 201 3.06 -18.20 -1.60
N LEU A 202 3.16 -16.93 -2.01
CA LEU A 202 3.37 -16.52 -3.40
C LEU A 202 4.82 -16.09 -3.67
N THR A 203 5.67 -16.05 -2.65
CA THR A 203 7.07 -15.61 -2.79
C THR A 203 7.90 -16.62 -3.57
N GLU A 204 9.04 -16.18 -4.12
CA GLU A 204 10.00 -17.05 -4.81
C GLU A 204 10.52 -18.15 -3.89
N LYS A 205 10.72 -17.83 -2.60
CA LYS A 205 11.02 -18.83 -1.55
C LYS A 205 9.94 -19.90 -1.38
N SER A 206 8.72 -19.63 -1.82
CA SER A 206 7.58 -20.55 -1.79
C SER A 206 7.20 -21.06 -3.18
N GLY A 207 8.06 -20.87 -4.20
CA GLY A 207 7.86 -21.35 -5.56
C GLY A 207 7.12 -20.37 -6.49
N GLY A 208 6.90 -19.13 -6.05
CA GLY A 208 6.51 -18.02 -6.93
C GLY A 208 7.66 -17.53 -7.81
N GLN A 209 7.39 -16.49 -8.59
CA GLN A 209 8.34 -15.95 -9.56
C GLN A 209 8.12 -14.46 -9.79
N VAL A 210 9.22 -13.73 -9.92
CA VAL A 210 9.23 -12.39 -10.49
C VAL A 210 9.47 -12.48 -11.99
N ILE A 211 8.73 -11.72 -12.80
CA ILE A 211 8.94 -11.56 -14.25
C ILE A 211 8.93 -10.07 -14.58
N SER A 212 9.93 -9.60 -15.34
CA SER A 212 9.95 -8.23 -15.84
C SER A 212 9.40 -8.10 -17.26
N SER A 213 9.10 -6.88 -17.69
CA SER A 213 8.71 -6.56 -19.07
C SER A 213 9.71 -7.03 -20.13
N ASP A 214 10.97 -7.20 -19.73
CA ASP A 214 12.08 -7.57 -20.62
C ASP A 214 12.31 -9.09 -20.63
N GLY A 215 11.44 -9.85 -19.94
CA GLY A 215 11.47 -11.31 -19.89
C GLY A 215 12.46 -11.89 -18.87
N LEU A 216 13.13 -11.05 -18.07
CA LEU A 216 13.99 -11.50 -16.97
C LEU A 216 13.15 -12.16 -15.87
N LYS A 217 13.70 -13.18 -15.23
CA LYS A 217 12.96 -13.99 -14.24
C LYS A 217 13.73 -14.08 -12.94
N SER A 218 13.01 -14.21 -11.83
CA SER A 218 13.55 -14.17 -10.45
C SER A 218 13.87 -12.77 -9.93
N ALA A 219 13.86 -12.65 -8.61
CA ALA A 219 14.31 -11.46 -7.92
C ALA A 219 15.79 -11.14 -8.21
N ALA A 220 16.65 -12.15 -8.36
CA ALA A 220 18.08 -11.95 -8.58
C ALA A 220 18.39 -11.35 -9.96
N GLU A 221 17.74 -11.83 -11.04
CA GLU A 221 18.00 -11.31 -12.39
C GLU A 221 17.37 -9.94 -12.62
N THR A 222 16.26 -9.65 -11.93
CA THR A 222 15.51 -8.39 -12.09
C THR A 222 16.00 -7.28 -11.16
N TRP A 223 16.70 -7.60 -10.06
CA TRP A 223 17.22 -6.60 -9.14
C TRP A 223 18.25 -5.68 -9.81
N GLY A 224 18.09 -4.38 -9.60
CA GLY A 224 18.97 -3.36 -10.16
C GLY A 224 18.90 -3.28 -11.69
N LYS A 225 17.77 -3.71 -12.29
CA LYS A 225 17.46 -3.54 -13.72
C LYS A 225 16.30 -2.57 -13.90
N GLN A 226 16.23 -1.94 -15.07
CA GLN A 226 15.03 -1.24 -15.50
C GLN A 226 14.06 -2.22 -16.15
N ALA A 227 12.77 -1.95 -16.02
CA ALA A 227 11.71 -2.62 -16.77
C ALA A 227 10.45 -1.75 -16.69
N ALA A 228 9.62 -1.78 -17.72
CA ALA A 228 8.35 -1.03 -17.78
C ALA A 228 7.32 -1.53 -16.75
N TRP A 229 7.44 -2.79 -16.33
CA TRP A 229 6.69 -3.38 -15.25
C TRP A 229 7.44 -4.60 -14.71
N CYS A 230 7.15 -4.96 -13.46
CA CYS A 230 7.45 -6.28 -12.91
C CYS A 230 6.18 -6.89 -12.33
N ASP A 231 5.99 -8.16 -12.60
CA ASP A 231 5.01 -9.02 -11.97
C ASP A 231 5.68 -9.90 -10.92
N TYR A 232 5.04 -10.05 -9.76
CA TYR A 232 5.41 -11.06 -8.78
C TYR A 232 4.17 -11.90 -8.46
N SER A 233 4.22 -13.17 -8.84
CA SER A 233 3.08 -14.08 -8.72
C SER A 233 3.50 -15.50 -8.36
N GLY A 234 2.52 -16.27 -7.88
CA GLY A 234 2.66 -17.69 -7.57
C GLY A 234 1.37 -18.44 -7.87
N LYS A 235 1.32 -19.74 -7.55
CA LYS A 235 0.12 -20.56 -7.74
C LYS A 235 -0.56 -20.86 -6.41
N ILE A 236 -1.88 -20.73 -6.37
CA ILE A 236 -2.76 -21.25 -5.33
C ILE A 236 -3.78 -22.17 -6.00
N GLY A 237 -3.64 -23.48 -5.78
CA GLY A 237 -4.41 -24.47 -6.53
C GLY A 237 -4.17 -24.33 -8.04
N THR A 238 -5.25 -24.12 -8.80
CA THR A 238 -5.19 -23.91 -10.26
C THR A 238 -5.04 -22.45 -10.67
N GLN A 239 -5.03 -21.52 -9.71
CA GLN A 239 -5.02 -20.08 -9.98
C GLN A 239 -3.59 -19.55 -9.87
N VAL A 240 -3.17 -18.78 -10.87
CA VAL A 240 -2.07 -17.83 -10.77
C VAL A 240 -2.58 -16.63 -9.99
N VAL A 241 -1.86 -16.23 -8.94
CA VAL A 241 -2.22 -15.13 -8.04
C VAL A 241 -1.00 -14.23 -7.87
N GLY A 242 -1.16 -12.92 -8.01
CA GLY A 242 -0.02 -12.01 -7.88
C GLY A 242 -0.34 -10.53 -7.95
N ILE A 243 0.74 -9.76 -8.04
CA ILE A 243 0.74 -8.31 -8.12
C ILE A 243 1.68 -7.89 -9.25
N THR A 244 1.19 -7.05 -10.15
CA THR A 244 2.02 -6.36 -11.15
C THR A 244 2.05 -4.87 -10.86
N ILE A 245 3.23 -4.26 -10.87
CA ILE A 245 3.39 -2.80 -10.75
C ILE A 245 3.82 -2.23 -12.11
N PHE A 246 3.10 -1.21 -12.58
CA PHE A 246 3.40 -0.44 -13.78
C PHE A 246 3.66 1.03 -13.37
N PRO A 247 4.92 1.47 -13.34
CA PRO A 247 5.23 2.89 -13.34
C PRO A 247 4.65 3.54 -14.59
N SER A 248 4.02 4.69 -14.43
CA SER A 248 3.52 5.46 -15.58
C SER A 248 4.69 5.89 -16.47
N PRO A 249 4.57 5.76 -17.81
CA PRO A 249 5.57 6.28 -18.74
C PRO A 249 5.62 7.81 -18.77
N GLN A 250 4.66 8.51 -18.15
CA GLN A 250 4.66 9.95 -17.96
C GLN A 250 5.50 10.39 -16.74
N ASN A 251 5.97 9.45 -15.91
CA ASN A 251 6.95 9.77 -14.88
C ASN A 251 8.24 10.26 -15.54
N ALA A 252 8.87 11.27 -14.94
CA ALA A 252 10.08 11.89 -15.50
C ALA A 252 11.24 10.89 -15.69
N TYR A 253 11.24 9.79 -14.94
CA TYR A 253 12.34 8.83 -14.92
C TYR A 253 11.84 7.38 -14.95
N PRO A 254 12.54 6.49 -15.68
CA PRO A 254 12.30 5.06 -15.62
C PRO A 254 12.64 4.51 -14.23
N CYS A 255 11.90 3.48 -13.80
CA CYS A 255 12.16 2.81 -12.53
C CYS A 255 13.23 1.74 -12.64
N TRP A 256 14.08 1.67 -11.61
CA TRP A 256 14.92 0.53 -11.29
C TRP A 256 14.18 -0.36 -10.31
N TRP A 257 14.35 -1.68 -10.44
CA TRP A 257 13.64 -2.63 -9.60
C TRP A 257 14.48 -3.09 -8.41
N HIS A 258 13.97 -2.86 -7.20
CA HIS A 258 14.52 -3.47 -5.98
C HIS A 258 13.67 -4.69 -5.62
N ASN A 259 14.04 -5.84 -6.18
CA ASN A 259 13.32 -7.09 -6.03
C ASN A 259 14.06 -8.04 -5.08
N ARG A 260 13.29 -8.78 -4.28
CA ARG A 260 13.80 -9.73 -3.30
C ARG A 260 12.99 -11.04 -3.32
N ASP A 261 13.70 -12.16 -3.21
CA ASP A 261 13.16 -13.52 -3.23
C ASP A 261 12.13 -13.79 -2.10
N TYR A 262 12.21 -13.00 -1.03
CA TYR A 262 11.34 -13.11 0.13
C TYR A 262 10.03 -12.31 -0.01
N GLY A 263 9.75 -11.69 -1.18
CA GLY A 263 8.42 -11.16 -1.52
C GLY A 263 8.27 -9.64 -1.61
N VAL A 264 9.35 -8.87 -1.42
CA VAL A 264 9.36 -7.42 -1.72
C VAL A 264 9.76 -7.20 -3.16
N PHE A 265 9.06 -6.27 -3.82
CA PHE A 265 9.48 -5.70 -5.09
C PHE A 265 9.07 -4.24 -5.16
N VAL A 266 9.95 -3.39 -5.71
CA VAL A 266 9.82 -1.92 -5.60
C VAL A 266 10.18 -1.30 -6.93
N ALA A 267 9.28 -0.44 -7.42
CA ALA A 267 9.54 0.43 -8.56
C ALA A 267 10.18 1.74 -8.08
N ASN A 268 11.49 1.87 -8.28
CA ASN A 268 12.28 2.99 -7.76
C ASN A 268 12.69 3.96 -8.89
N PRO A 269 12.09 5.17 -8.99
CA PRO A 269 12.45 6.17 -9.99
C PRO A 269 13.70 7.00 -9.62
N PHE A 270 14.37 6.72 -8.49
CA PHE A 270 15.43 7.57 -7.89
C PHE A 270 16.84 6.95 -7.91
N GLY A 271 16.99 5.68 -8.29
CA GLY A 271 18.30 5.01 -8.26
C GLY A 271 19.33 5.61 -9.22
N LYS A 272 20.63 5.48 -8.87
CA LYS A 272 21.87 6.00 -9.51
C LYS A 272 21.99 5.97 -11.04
N ARG A 273 21.11 5.28 -11.74
CA ARG A 273 21.16 5.06 -13.20
C ARG A 273 19.91 5.57 -13.93
N ALA A 274 19.02 6.32 -13.27
CA ALA A 274 17.85 6.96 -13.89
C ALA A 274 18.19 8.21 -14.74
N GLY A 275 19.43 8.33 -15.26
CA GLY A 275 19.80 9.40 -16.20
C GLY A 275 20.01 10.79 -15.57
N HIS A 276 20.08 10.88 -14.24
CA HIS A 276 20.40 12.13 -13.55
C HIS A 276 21.88 12.49 -13.78
N VAL A 277 22.15 13.67 -14.36
CA VAL A 277 23.50 14.24 -14.40
C VAL A 277 23.98 14.34 -12.94
N ASP A 278 25.10 13.67 -12.62
CA ASP A 278 25.69 13.53 -11.28
C ASP A 278 24.87 12.77 -10.21
N GLY A 279 23.85 12.01 -10.61
CA GLY A 279 23.19 11.00 -9.75
C GLY A 279 22.27 11.53 -8.64
N LYS A 280 21.87 12.81 -8.68
CA LYS A 280 20.94 13.41 -7.70
C LYS A 280 19.73 14.02 -8.41
N LEU A 281 18.53 13.58 -8.04
CA LEU A 281 17.30 14.28 -8.38
C LEU A 281 17.12 15.45 -7.39
N THR A 282 16.85 16.66 -7.89
CA THR A 282 16.53 17.82 -7.06
C THR A 282 15.20 18.43 -7.51
N VAL A 283 14.29 18.66 -6.58
CA VAL A 283 13.05 19.42 -6.78
C VAL A 283 13.23 20.76 -6.09
N LYS A 284 13.15 21.87 -6.83
CA LYS A 284 13.41 23.19 -6.23
C LYS A 284 12.29 23.60 -5.29
N LYS A 285 12.61 24.37 -4.25
CA LYS A 285 11.60 24.94 -3.35
C LYS A 285 10.49 25.62 -4.16
N GLY A 286 9.24 25.24 -3.87
CA GLY A 286 8.05 25.72 -4.57
C GLY A 286 7.59 24.84 -5.74
N GLU A 287 8.47 23.99 -6.27
CA GLU A 287 8.15 23.02 -7.32
C GLU A 287 7.63 21.70 -6.75
N SER A 288 7.15 20.82 -7.64
CA SER A 288 6.62 19.51 -7.28
C SER A 288 7.12 18.42 -8.22
N LEU A 289 7.32 17.23 -7.67
CA LEU A 289 7.59 16.01 -8.40
C LEU A 289 6.30 15.17 -8.47
N LYS A 290 5.93 14.77 -9.68
CA LYS A 290 4.78 13.89 -9.92
C LYS A 290 5.25 12.46 -10.16
N LEU A 291 4.58 11.53 -9.51
CA LEU A 291 4.81 10.09 -9.59
C LEU A 291 3.48 9.38 -9.73
N LYS A 292 3.29 8.68 -10.84
CA LYS A 292 2.08 7.91 -11.09
C LYS A 292 2.42 6.43 -11.26
N PHE A 293 1.64 5.59 -10.61
CA PHE A 293 1.78 4.14 -10.69
C PHE A 293 0.42 3.46 -10.84
N HIS A 294 0.44 2.30 -11.48
CA HIS A 294 -0.70 1.39 -11.55
C HIS A 294 -0.30 0.04 -10.95
N VAL A 295 -1.11 -0.47 -10.03
CA VAL A 295 -0.90 -1.76 -9.37
C VAL A 295 -2.06 -2.66 -9.70
N VAL A 296 -1.76 -3.75 -10.41
CA VAL A 296 -2.73 -4.78 -10.77
C VAL A 296 -2.61 -5.91 -9.77
N PHE A 297 -3.68 -6.14 -9.02
CA PHE A 297 -3.85 -7.35 -8.23
C PHE A 297 -4.62 -8.34 -9.09
N HIS A 298 -4.06 -9.53 -9.31
CA HIS A 298 -4.64 -10.48 -10.26
C HIS A 298 -4.72 -11.91 -9.73
N GLU A 299 -5.75 -12.61 -10.19
CA GLU A 299 -5.98 -14.03 -10.09
C GLU A 299 -6.61 -14.58 -11.37
N GLY A 300 -6.24 -15.80 -11.74
CA GLY A 300 -6.87 -16.48 -12.87
C GLY A 300 -6.20 -17.81 -13.20
N PRO A 301 -6.76 -18.60 -14.14
CA PRO A 301 -6.14 -19.86 -14.58
C PRO A 301 -4.80 -19.64 -15.28
N THR A 302 -4.54 -18.43 -15.77
CA THR A 302 -3.32 -18.01 -16.44
C THR A 302 -2.94 -16.60 -15.98
N MET A 303 -1.71 -16.19 -16.29
CA MET A 303 -1.30 -14.79 -16.19
C MET A 303 -2.28 -13.88 -16.96
N PRO A 304 -2.54 -12.66 -16.46
CA PRO A 304 -3.26 -11.65 -17.22
C PRO A 304 -2.45 -11.20 -18.44
N ASP A 305 -3.15 -10.70 -19.46
CA ASP A 305 -2.50 -10.05 -20.61
C ASP A 305 -1.93 -8.70 -20.19
N LEU A 306 -0.67 -8.69 -19.75
CA LEU A 306 0.02 -7.50 -19.26
C LEU A 306 0.26 -6.48 -20.38
N ALA A 307 0.33 -6.89 -21.64
CA ALA A 307 0.47 -5.98 -22.77
C ALA A 307 -0.84 -5.22 -23.03
N ALA A 308 -1.97 -5.91 -23.00
CA ALA A 308 -3.29 -5.28 -23.09
C ALA A 308 -3.53 -4.31 -21.92
N ILE A 309 -3.12 -4.70 -20.71
CA ILE A 309 -3.22 -3.81 -19.54
C ILE A 309 -2.32 -2.58 -19.69
N ALA A 310 -1.08 -2.75 -20.13
CA ALA A 310 -0.16 -1.64 -20.36
C ALA A 310 -0.73 -0.61 -21.35
N LYS A 311 -1.45 -1.08 -22.37
CA LYS A 311 -2.17 -0.22 -23.30
C LYS A 311 -3.36 0.49 -22.63
N GLU A 312 -4.17 -0.25 -21.87
CA GLU A 312 -5.33 0.26 -21.14
C GLU A 312 -4.98 1.39 -20.16
N ILE A 313 -3.82 1.32 -19.49
CA ILE A 313 -3.39 2.33 -18.52
C ILE A 313 -2.68 3.54 -19.15
N ALA A 314 -2.29 3.44 -20.43
CA ALA A 314 -1.61 4.51 -21.16
C ALA A 314 -2.59 5.46 -21.88
N GLU A 315 -3.83 5.00 -22.10
CA GLU A 315 -4.96 5.78 -22.64
C GLU A 315 -5.61 6.67 -21.56
#